data_AF-A0A921MVA0-F1
#
_entry.id   AF-A0A921MVA0-F1
#
_cell.length_a   1.000
_cell.length_b   1.000
_cell.length_c   1.000
_cell.angle_alpha   90.00
_cell.angle_beta   90.00
_cell.angle_gamma   90.00
#
_symmetry.space_group_name_H-M   'P 1'
#
loop_
_entity.id
_entity.type
_entity.pdbx_description
1 polymer ?
#
loop_
_entity_poly.entity_id
_entity_poly.type
_entity_poly.pdbx_seq_one_letter_code
_entity_poly.pdbx_strand_id
1 'polypeptide(L)'
;MSPQPETPAAPTPKRRVRRAAGDRAMQRATLIALVVGVVLDAIVIAIAASRPEPAALWGALIGFGLTLVMVLPTVGITFLGARLTPISMAATVLGSWAVKMFIVILVLIGVRDLESVSMPWIGLALLVGAVSAVIVEAVLLARARQPLDVVPHDGPEDPQDAPGGA
;
A
#
# COMPACT_ATOMS: atom_id res chain seq x y z
N MET A 1 43.02 -1.36 -28.06
CA MET A 1 42.44 -0.07 -27.62
C MET A 1 41.23 -0.44 -26.77
N SER A 2 41.40 -0.47 -25.45
CA SER A 2 40.33 -0.94 -24.55
C SER A 2 39.33 0.19 -24.31
N PRO A 3 38.01 -0.05 -24.39
CA PRO A 3 37.00 0.98 -24.16
C PRO A 3 37.10 1.47 -22.71
N GLN A 4 37.23 2.77 -22.56
CA GLN A 4 37.31 3.44 -21.27
C GLN A 4 35.95 3.33 -20.56
N PRO A 5 35.89 2.87 -19.29
CA PRO A 5 34.63 2.74 -18.58
C PRO A 5 34.01 4.13 -18.39
N GLU A 6 32.91 4.39 -19.08
CA GLU A 6 32.16 5.64 -18.90
C GLU A 6 31.67 5.72 -17.45
N THR A 7 32.22 6.68 -16.72
CA THR A 7 31.82 6.96 -15.34
C THR A 7 30.37 7.48 -15.37
N PRO A 8 29.42 6.87 -14.64
CA PRO A 8 28.03 7.30 -14.68
C PRO A 8 27.89 8.79 -14.33
N ALA A 9 27.41 9.59 -15.28
CA ALA A 9 27.23 11.02 -15.10
C ALA A 9 26.30 11.29 -13.91
N ALA A 10 26.75 12.12 -12.96
CA ALA A 10 25.99 12.46 -11.78
C ALA A 10 24.63 13.12 -12.15
N PRO A 11 23.52 12.77 -11.47
CA PRO A 11 22.21 13.31 -11.79
C PRO A 11 22.17 14.84 -11.70
N THR A 12 21.66 15.50 -12.73
CA THR A 12 21.55 16.95 -12.79
C THR A 12 20.67 17.49 -11.64
N PRO A 13 20.97 18.68 -11.08
CA PRO A 13 20.25 19.25 -9.94
C PRO A 13 18.73 19.33 -10.13
N LYS A 14 18.26 19.67 -11.34
CA LYS A 14 16.83 19.72 -11.71
C LYS A 14 16.14 18.35 -11.57
N ARG A 15 16.83 17.24 -11.88
CA ARG A 15 16.30 15.87 -11.75
C ARG A 15 16.14 15.45 -10.28
N ARG A 16 17.06 15.87 -9.41
CA ARG A 16 16.98 15.65 -7.95
C ARG A 16 15.80 16.40 -7.31
N VAL A 17 15.62 17.68 -7.66
CA VAL A 17 14.53 18.51 -7.11
C VAL A 17 13.16 17.99 -7.54
N ARG A 18 13.01 17.57 -8.81
CA ARG A 18 11.74 17.02 -9.33
C ARG A 18 11.38 15.67 -8.69
N ARG A 19 12.36 14.80 -8.40
CA ARG A 19 12.16 13.58 -7.59
C ARG A 19 11.71 13.89 -6.17
N ALA A 20 12.45 14.76 -5.46
CA ALA A 20 12.14 15.12 -4.08
C ALA A 20 10.78 15.85 -3.91
N ALA A 21 10.31 16.56 -4.94
CA ALA A 21 8.98 17.15 -4.97
C ALA A 21 7.88 16.09 -5.23
N GLY A 22 8.14 15.12 -6.13
CA GLY A 22 7.26 13.98 -6.37
C GLY A 22 7.08 13.10 -5.15
N ASP A 23 8.16 12.79 -4.43
CA ASP A 23 8.14 11.97 -3.22
C ASP A 23 7.28 12.62 -2.12
N ARG A 24 7.40 13.95 -1.94
CA ARG A 24 6.59 14.71 -0.97
C ARG A 24 5.12 14.76 -1.34
N ALA A 25 4.79 14.91 -2.63
CA ALA A 25 3.41 14.89 -3.09
C ALA A 25 2.78 13.49 -2.91
N MET A 26 3.56 12.43 -3.15
CA MET A 26 3.14 11.05 -2.93
C MET A 26 2.89 10.78 -1.45
N GLN A 27 3.83 11.12 -0.58
CA GLN A 27 3.67 10.97 0.88
C GLN A 27 2.44 11.70 1.40
N ARG A 28 2.18 12.94 0.92
CA ARG A 28 0.97 13.68 1.28
C ARG A 28 -0.30 12.99 0.82
N ALA A 29 -0.36 12.48 -0.41
CA ALA A 29 -1.53 11.77 -0.91
C ALA A 29 -1.82 10.50 -0.11
N THR A 30 -0.77 9.73 0.23
CA THR A 30 -0.88 8.54 1.09
C THR A 30 -1.35 8.89 2.49
N LEU A 31 -0.80 9.95 3.09
CA LEU A 31 -1.22 10.44 4.40
C LEU A 31 -2.68 10.90 4.38
N ILE A 32 -3.11 11.62 3.35
CA ILE A 32 -4.51 12.06 3.21
C ILE A 32 -5.43 10.85 3.10
N ALA A 33 -5.11 9.88 2.24
CA ALA A 33 -5.94 8.68 2.09
C ALA A 33 -6.01 7.85 3.39
N LEU A 34 -4.90 7.75 4.13
CA LEU A 34 -4.85 7.13 5.45
C LEU A 34 -5.74 7.88 6.45
N VAL A 35 -5.62 9.21 6.52
CA VAL A 35 -6.41 10.06 7.42
C VAL A 35 -7.90 9.94 7.08
N VAL A 36 -8.26 9.95 5.80
CA VAL A 36 -9.65 9.76 5.36
C VAL A 36 -10.18 8.41 5.85
N GLY A 37 -9.41 7.33 5.71
CA GLY A 37 -9.80 6.02 6.22
C GLY A 37 -10.03 6.00 7.72
N VAL A 38 -9.11 6.58 8.50
CA VAL A 38 -9.25 6.70 9.96
C VAL A 38 -10.46 7.54 10.34
N VAL A 39 -10.75 8.62 9.61
CA VAL A 39 -11.93 9.46 9.85
C VAL A 39 -13.22 8.69 9.53
N LEU A 40 -13.26 7.90 8.45
CA LEU A 40 -14.41 7.07 8.13
C LEU A 40 -14.66 6.00 9.20
N ASP A 41 -13.62 5.33 9.69
CA ASP A 41 -13.75 4.39 10.81
C ASP A 41 -14.20 5.10 12.10
N ALA A 42 -13.70 6.31 12.38
CA ALA A 42 -14.15 7.11 13.51
C ALA A 42 -15.63 7.49 13.41
N ILE A 43 -16.15 7.75 12.19
CA ILE A 43 -17.58 7.98 11.96
C ILE A 43 -18.36 6.69 12.26
N VAL A 44 -17.90 5.52 11.82
CA VAL A 44 -18.55 4.24 12.15
C VAL A 44 -18.61 4.04 13.66
N ILE A 45 -17.52 4.30 14.39
CA ILE A 45 -17.48 4.23 15.85
C ILE A 45 -18.44 5.24 16.49
N ALA A 46 -18.49 6.48 16.00
CA ALA A 46 -19.40 7.50 16.52
C ALA A 46 -20.87 7.13 16.33
N ILE A 47 -21.23 6.57 15.17
CA ILE A 47 -22.58 6.05 14.92
C ILE A 47 -22.87 4.87 15.85
N ALA A 48 -21.91 3.95 16.05
CA ALA A 48 -22.07 2.83 16.96
C ALA A 48 -22.27 3.29 18.41
N ALA A 49 -21.50 4.29 18.87
CA ALA A 49 -21.61 4.90 20.19
C ALA A 49 -22.94 5.64 20.42
N SER A 50 -23.61 6.09 19.35
CA SER A 50 -24.95 6.71 19.45
C SER A 50 -26.07 5.70 19.66
N ARG A 51 -25.79 4.40 19.54
CA ARG A 51 -26.78 3.34 19.74
C ARG A 51 -26.94 3.03 21.23
N PRO A 52 -28.15 2.65 21.67
CA PRO A 52 -28.41 2.26 23.05
C PRO A 52 -27.73 0.95 23.45
N GLU A 53 -27.35 0.12 22.46
CA GLU A 53 -26.72 -1.17 22.69
C GLU A 53 -25.19 -1.03 22.81
N PRO A 54 -24.58 -1.39 23.95
CA PRO A 54 -23.13 -1.31 24.12
C PRO A 54 -22.38 -2.27 23.19
N ALA A 55 -23.04 -3.33 22.71
CA ALA A 55 -22.47 -4.29 21.78
C ALA A 55 -22.08 -3.69 20.43
N ALA A 56 -22.77 -2.63 20.00
CA ALA A 56 -22.43 -1.91 18.77
C ALA A 56 -21.05 -1.23 18.90
N LEU A 57 -20.80 -0.55 20.02
CA LEU A 57 -19.53 0.13 20.28
C LEU A 57 -18.37 -0.85 20.32
N TRP A 58 -18.49 -1.96 21.06
CA TRP A 58 -17.45 -2.97 21.14
C TRP A 58 -17.17 -3.61 19.78
N GLY A 59 -18.22 -3.90 19.01
CA GLY A 59 -18.07 -4.40 17.64
C GLY A 59 -17.31 -3.42 16.74
N ALA A 60 -17.67 -2.14 16.77
CA ALA A 60 -16.99 -1.11 15.99
C ALA A 60 -15.52 -0.90 16.41
N LEU A 61 -15.22 -0.93 17.72
CA LEU A 61 -13.86 -0.81 18.24
C LEU A 61 -12.97 -2.01 17.87
N ILE A 62 -13.51 -3.23 17.96
CA ILE A 62 -12.79 -4.45 17.54
C ILE A 62 -12.55 -4.42 16.03
N GLY A 63 -13.56 -4.06 15.24
CA GLY A 63 -13.42 -3.90 13.80
C GLY A 63 -12.37 -2.86 13.41
N PHE A 64 -12.34 -1.71 14.10
CA PHE A 64 -11.31 -0.69 13.93
C PHE A 64 -9.91 -1.20 14.30
N GLY A 65 -9.78 -1.93 15.40
CA GLY A 65 -8.52 -2.58 15.78
C GLY A 65 -8.01 -3.52 14.69
N LEU A 66 -8.91 -4.29 14.07
CA LEU A 66 -8.56 -5.17 12.96
C LEU A 66 -8.18 -4.41 11.68
N THR A 67 -8.82 -3.28 11.37
CA THR A 67 -8.38 -2.44 10.23
C THR A 67 -7.01 -1.83 10.47
N LEU A 68 -6.63 -1.48 11.70
CA LEU A 68 -5.27 -1.07 12.01
C LEU A 68 -4.25 -2.19 11.76
N VAL A 69 -4.57 -3.45 12.12
CA VAL A 69 -3.72 -4.62 11.81
C VAL A 69 -3.52 -4.77 10.30
N MET A 70 -4.53 -4.45 9.50
CA MET A 70 -4.45 -4.49 8.05
C MET A 70 -3.57 -3.35 7.48
N VAL A 71 -3.69 -2.13 8.02
CA VAL A 71 -3.06 -0.94 7.46
C VAL A 71 -1.61 -0.76 7.93
N LEU A 72 -1.31 -1.01 9.21
CA LEU A 72 0.00 -0.73 9.81
C LEU A 72 1.17 -1.41 9.08
N PRO A 73 1.12 -2.71 8.74
CA PRO A 73 2.23 -3.35 8.02
C PRO A 73 2.39 -2.81 6.60
N THR A 74 1.30 -2.41 5.94
CA THR A 74 1.37 -1.80 4.61
C THR A 74 2.15 -0.49 4.66
N VAL A 75 1.85 0.37 5.65
CA VAL A 75 2.62 1.60 5.88
C VAL A 75 4.08 1.26 6.20
N GLY A 76 4.35 0.31 7.11
CA GLY A 76 5.71 -0.10 7.47
C GLY A 76 6.55 -0.59 6.28
N ILE A 77 5.96 -1.38 5.38
CA ILE A 77 6.64 -1.90 4.19
C ILE A 77 7.00 -0.78 3.21
N THR A 78 6.17 0.27 3.07
CA THR A 78 6.50 1.41 2.20
C THR A 78 7.77 2.15 2.65
N PHE A 79 8.08 2.15 3.95
CA PHE A 79 9.32 2.74 4.47
C PHE A 79 10.53 1.80 4.39
N LEU A 80 10.31 0.48 4.38
CA LEU A 80 11.38 -0.53 4.44
C LEU A 80 11.77 -1.14 3.09
N GLY A 81 10.94 -0.96 2.05
CA GLY A 81 11.06 -1.64 0.76
C GLY A 81 12.36 -1.44 -0.01
N ALA A 82 13.13 -0.38 0.26
CA ALA A 82 14.36 -0.07 -0.48
C ALA A 82 15.53 -1.03 -0.21
N ARG A 83 15.40 -1.97 0.74
CA ARG A 83 16.52 -2.80 1.23
C ARG A 83 16.36 -4.31 1.01
N LEU A 84 15.29 -4.74 0.33
CA LEU A 84 14.91 -6.15 0.25
C LEU A 84 15.35 -6.79 -1.09
N THR A 85 15.92 -7.99 -1.02
CA THR A 85 16.14 -8.85 -2.18
C THR A 85 14.80 -9.38 -2.72
N PRO A 86 14.69 -9.80 -4.00
CA PRO A 86 13.43 -10.28 -4.58
C PRO A 86 12.76 -11.41 -3.77
N ILE A 87 13.55 -12.36 -3.27
CA ILE A 87 13.06 -13.47 -2.43
C ILE A 87 12.53 -12.95 -1.09
N SER A 88 13.25 -12.03 -0.44
CA SER A 88 12.79 -11.43 0.82
C SER A 88 11.55 -10.57 0.64
N MET A 89 11.38 -9.93 -0.53
CA MET A 89 10.18 -9.17 -0.86
C MET A 89 8.96 -10.10 -0.99
N ALA A 90 9.09 -11.20 -1.74
CA ALA A 90 8.02 -12.20 -1.86
C ALA A 90 7.64 -12.82 -0.50
N ALA A 91 8.64 -13.19 0.30
CA ALA A 91 8.43 -13.72 1.65
C ALA A 91 7.77 -12.71 2.59
N THR A 92 8.15 -11.43 2.51
CA THR A 92 7.57 -10.36 3.33
C THR A 92 6.12 -10.10 2.93
N VAL A 93 5.80 -10.06 1.64
CA VAL A 93 4.43 -9.87 1.16
C VAL A 93 3.55 -11.03 1.60
N LEU A 94 3.93 -12.27 1.27
CA LEU A 94 3.17 -13.47 1.64
C LEU A 94 3.05 -13.63 3.15
N GLY A 95 4.15 -13.43 3.88
CA GLY A 95 4.18 -13.51 5.33
C GLY A 95 3.29 -12.46 5.99
N SER A 96 3.36 -11.21 5.54
CA SER A 96 2.51 -10.12 6.06
C SER A 96 1.03 -10.39 5.81
N TRP A 97 0.67 -10.90 4.63
CA TRP A 97 -0.71 -11.26 4.31
C TRP A 97 -1.20 -12.42 5.19
N ALA A 98 -0.44 -13.50 5.28
CA ALA A 98 -0.79 -14.67 6.07
C ALA A 98 -0.96 -14.33 7.56
N VAL A 99 -0.04 -13.54 8.12
CA VAL A 99 -0.11 -13.09 9.52
C VAL A 99 -1.36 -12.23 9.76
N LYS A 100 -1.68 -11.28 8.86
CA LYS A 100 -2.90 -10.46 8.97
C LYS A 100 -4.16 -11.32 8.93
N MET A 101 -4.25 -12.24 7.98
CA MET A 101 -5.42 -13.13 7.85
C MET A 101 -5.58 -14.01 9.09
N PHE A 102 -4.46 -14.55 9.59
CA PHE A 102 -4.46 -15.36 10.81
C PHE A 102 -4.98 -14.56 12.01
N ILE A 103 -4.51 -13.31 12.21
CA ILE A 103 -4.99 -12.43 13.29
C ILE A 103 -6.48 -12.14 13.14
N VAL A 104 -6.94 -11.76 11.95
CA VAL A 104 -8.36 -11.47 11.69
C VAL A 104 -9.22 -12.68 12.04
N ILE A 105 -8.83 -13.87 11.58
CA ILE A 105 -9.57 -15.12 11.85
C ILE A 105 -9.61 -15.41 13.35
N LEU A 106 -8.47 -15.33 14.05
CA LEU A 106 -8.42 -15.60 15.48
C LEU A 106 -9.31 -14.66 16.29
N VAL A 107 -9.30 -13.36 15.97
CA VAL A 107 -10.16 -12.37 16.64
C VAL A 107 -11.62 -12.67 16.35
N LEU A 108 -11.99 -12.90 15.09
CA LEU A 108 -13.38 -13.21 14.74
C LEU A 108 -13.88 -14.47 15.43
N ILE A 109 -13.07 -15.53 15.49
CA ILE A 109 -13.41 -16.75 16.23
C ILE A 109 -13.54 -16.45 17.73
N GLY A 110 -12.62 -15.68 18.30
CA GLY A 110 -12.62 -15.35 19.73
C GLY A 110 -13.80 -14.51 20.19
N VAL A 111 -14.37 -13.68 19.30
CA VAL A 111 -15.46 -12.76 19.65
C VAL A 111 -16.84 -13.18 19.13
N ARG A 112 -16.95 -14.27 18.36
CA ARG A 112 -18.21 -14.69 17.71
C ARG A 112 -19.33 -15.08 18.67
N ASP A 113 -18.98 -15.62 19.82
CA ASP A 113 -19.93 -16.14 20.81
C ASP A 113 -20.17 -15.13 21.95
N LEU A 114 -19.64 -13.90 21.82
CA LEU A 114 -19.79 -12.84 22.83
C LEU A 114 -21.04 -12.01 22.54
N GLU A 115 -22.06 -12.12 23.40
CA GLU A 115 -23.28 -11.30 23.33
C GLU A 115 -23.00 -9.80 23.48
N SER A 116 -21.89 -9.45 24.13
CA SER A 116 -21.41 -8.07 24.29
C SER A 116 -20.78 -7.48 23.04
N VAL A 117 -20.71 -8.22 21.93
CA VAL A 117 -20.04 -7.79 20.69
C VAL A 117 -20.94 -8.00 19.48
N SER A 118 -21.19 -6.92 18.74
CA SER A 118 -21.99 -7.01 17.52
C SER A 118 -21.11 -7.33 16.31
N MET A 119 -21.23 -8.56 15.81
CA MET A 119 -20.58 -9.01 14.57
C MET A 119 -20.86 -8.14 13.34
N PRO A 120 -22.11 -7.66 13.10
CA PRO A 120 -22.39 -6.71 12.03
C PRO A 120 -21.55 -5.43 12.10
N TRP A 121 -21.31 -4.88 13.30
CA TRP A 121 -20.50 -3.67 13.48
C TRP A 121 -19.00 -3.93 13.29
N ILE A 122 -18.51 -5.11 13.68
CA ILE A 122 -17.15 -5.56 13.32
C ILE A 122 -17.01 -5.60 11.80
N GLY A 123 -17.95 -6.25 11.11
CA GLY A 123 -17.95 -6.39 9.67
C GLY A 123 -18.01 -5.04 8.95
N LEU A 124 -18.82 -4.10 9.43
CA LEU A 124 -18.93 -2.76 8.86
C LEU A 124 -17.63 -1.96 9.01
N ALA A 125 -17.05 -1.94 10.21
CA ALA A 125 -15.77 -1.26 10.44
C ALA A 125 -14.64 -1.91 9.60
N LEU A 126 -14.59 -3.25 9.56
CA LEU A 126 -13.66 -3.99 8.71
C LEU A 126 -13.81 -3.63 7.23
N LEU A 127 -15.04 -3.54 6.73
CA LEU A 127 -15.32 -3.19 5.35
C LEU A 127 -14.83 -1.78 5.03
N VAL A 128 -15.16 -0.81 5.89
CA VAL A 128 -14.78 0.59 5.69
C VAL A 128 -13.26 0.76 5.68
N GLY A 129 -12.55 0.19 6.67
CA GLY A 129 -11.11 0.29 6.68
C GLY A 129 -10.43 -0.58 5.60
N ALA A 130 -11.01 -1.71 5.18
CA ALA A 130 -10.48 -2.49 4.06
C ALA A 130 -10.59 -1.72 2.73
N VAL A 131 -11.73 -1.11 2.45
CA VAL A 131 -11.92 -0.25 1.27
C VAL A 131 -10.93 0.93 1.31
N SER A 132 -10.78 1.56 2.47
CA SER A 132 -9.83 2.65 2.65
C SER A 132 -8.38 2.21 2.40
N ALA A 133 -7.98 1.04 2.91
CA ALA A 133 -6.66 0.46 2.69
C ALA A 133 -6.40 0.20 1.20
N VAL A 134 -7.37 -0.38 0.49
CA VAL A 134 -7.27 -0.63 -0.97
C VAL A 134 -7.12 0.68 -1.74
N ILE A 135 -7.85 1.74 -1.36
CA ILE A 135 -7.71 3.06 -1.99
C ILE A 135 -6.30 3.62 -1.75
N VAL A 136 -5.77 3.54 -0.52
CA VAL A 136 -4.41 3.97 -0.20
C VAL A 136 -3.38 3.22 -1.06
N GLU A 137 -3.51 1.90 -1.16
CA GLU A 137 -2.63 1.05 -1.96
C GLU A 137 -2.74 1.36 -3.46
N ALA A 138 -3.95 1.56 -3.98
CA ALA A 138 -4.19 1.92 -5.37
C ALA A 138 -3.56 3.28 -5.72
N VAL A 139 -3.68 4.28 -4.82
CA VAL A 139 -3.05 5.60 -5.00
C VAL A 139 -1.53 5.50 -4.97
N LEU A 140 -0.97 4.70 -4.06
CA LEU A 140 0.46 4.42 -3.99
C LEU A 140 0.97 3.79 -5.29
N LEU A 141 0.31 2.73 -5.76
CA LEU A 141 0.69 2.02 -6.99
C LEU A 141 0.54 2.88 -8.24
N ALA A 142 -0.54 3.67 -8.34
CA ALA A 142 -0.78 4.55 -9.48
C ALA A 142 0.29 5.65 -9.58
N ARG A 143 0.77 6.18 -8.45
CA ARG A 143 1.78 7.25 -8.43
C ARG A 143 3.23 6.74 -8.44
N ALA A 144 3.46 5.49 -8.03
CA ALA A 144 4.78 4.85 -8.10
C ALA A 144 5.24 4.56 -9.54
N ARG A 145 4.33 4.54 -10.52
CA ARG A 145 4.63 4.46 -11.95
C ARG A 145 5.22 5.79 -12.46
N GLN A 146 6.43 6.14 -12.05
CA GLN A 146 7.22 7.10 -12.84
C GLN A 146 7.51 6.47 -14.22
N PRO A 147 7.43 7.26 -15.32
CA PRO A 147 7.77 6.76 -16.64
C PRO A 147 9.16 6.13 -16.59
N LEU A 148 9.27 4.89 -17.07
CA LEU A 148 10.57 4.34 -17.45
C LEU A 148 11.06 5.23 -18.60
N ASP A 149 11.97 6.15 -18.29
CA ASP A 149 12.80 6.78 -19.32
C ASP A 149 13.67 5.65 -19.90
N VAL A 150 13.09 4.87 -20.81
CA VAL A 150 13.84 4.01 -21.72
C VAL A 150 14.61 4.96 -22.61
N VAL A 151 15.92 5.02 -22.42
CA VAL A 151 16.83 5.60 -23.42
C VAL A 151 16.57 4.80 -24.70
N PRO A 152 16.12 5.42 -25.80
CA PRO A 152 16.01 4.74 -27.08
C PRO A 152 17.34 4.03 -27.37
N HIS A 153 17.27 2.76 -27.72
CA HIS A 153 18.47 2.02 -28.10
C HIS A 153 18.88 2.52 -29.48
N ASP A 154 19.78 3.50 -29.55
CA ASP A 154 20.49 3.89 -30.77
C ASP A 154 21.58 2.84 -31.10
N GLY A 155 21.20 1.56 -31.10
CA GLY A 155 22.04 0.46 -31.54
C GLY A 155 22.03 0.39 -33.07
N PRO A 156 23.11 -0.08 -33.72
CA PRO A 156 23.13 -0.25 -35.17
C PRO A 156 21.95 -1.13 -35.60
N GLU A 157 21.23 -0.71 -36.65
CA GLU A 157 20.13 -1.48 -37.26
C GLU A 157 20.49 -2.96 -37.34
N ASP A 158 19.64 -3.82 -36.76
CA ASP A 158 19.80 -5.25 -36.89
C ASP A 158 19.71 -5.58 -38.39
N PRO A 159 20.69 -6.27 -39.01
CA PRO A 159 20.70 -6.56 -40.44
C PRO A 159 19.48 -7.34 -40.96
N GLN A 160 18.62 -7.82 -40.04
CA GLN A 160 17.37 -8.52 -40.34
C GLN A 160 16.18 -7.60 -40.61
N ASP A 161 16.25 -6.31 -40.29
CA ASP A 161 15.19 -5.33 -40.56
C ASP A 161 15.31 -4.64 -41.93
N ALA A 162 16.28 -5.04 -42.77
CA ALA A 162 16.39 -4.56 -44.13
C ALA A 162 15.18 -5.00 -44.97
N PRO A 163 14.38 -4.07 -45.53
CA PRO A 163 13.26 -4.42 -46.38
C PRO A 163 13.78 -4.89 -47.75
N GLY A 164 13.88 -6.21 -47.92
CA GLY A 164 13.86 -6.95 -49.19
C GLY A 164 14.81 -6.52 -50.32
N GLY A 165 15.71 -7.43 -50.72
CA GLY A 165 16.26 -7.48 -52.09
C GLY A 165 16.31 -8.95 -52.51
N ALA A 166 15.37 -9.41 -53.34
CA ALA A 166 15.45 -9.46 -54.81
C ALA A 166 16.36 -10.59 -55.31
#